data_AF-A0A7Y0G7R1-F1
#
_entry.id   AF-A0A7Y0G7R1-F1
#
_cell.length_a   1.000
_cell.length_b   1.000
_cell.length_c   1.000
_cell.angle_alpha   90.00
_cell.angle_beta   90.00
_cell.angle_gamma   90.00
#
_symmetry.space_group_name_H-M   'P 1'
#
loop_
_entity.id
_entity.type
_entity.pdbx_description
1 polymer ?
#
loop_
_entity_poly.entity_id
_entity_poly.type
_entity_poly.pdbx_seq_one_letter_code
_entity_poly.pdbx_strand_id
1 'polypeptide(L)'
;MADEPAAPQQARLEKLASRLQWLLPLFGVSLALVVLCDRLGLADPQRASRPALATSVAIALVQLASALLCVIISAMWLHRASANLAERGVPMRHSPTGAWGWYFLPIANLFKPLGAMKEIWAASIGTDGSVGTTTDPLLVRWWSAWIVGNIALSMSARTESIGGTSMAIVLDVVGVVALFAAGLFFARIVDAVTSSQGGASTAATFA
;
A
#
# COMPACT_ATOMS: atom_id res chain seq x y z
N MET A 1 25.71 6.70 31.62
CA MET A 1 25.56 6.24 30.22
C MET A 1 24.50 7.13 29.62
N ALA A 2 24.93 8.24 29.01
CA ALA A 2 24.03 9.25 28.49
C ALA A 2 23.39 8.71 27.20
N ASP A 3 22.06 8.61 27.21
CA ASP A 3 21.27 8.28 26.04
C ASP A 3 21.45 9.41 25.02
N GLU A 4 22.15 9.12 23.93
CA GLU A 4 22.30 10.03 22.80
C GLU A 4 20.91 10.31 22.23
N PRO A 5 20.51 11.58 21.99
CA PRO A 5 19.12 11.88 21.63
C PRO A 5 18.79 11.21 20.29
N ALA A 6 17.94 10.17 20.31
CA ALA A 6 17.48 9.43 19.13
C ALA A 6 16.64 10.28 18.14
N ALA A 7 16.28 11.50 18.53
CA ALA A 7 15.38 12.40 17.82
C ALA A 7 15.79 12.78 16.36
N PRO A 8 17.05 13.10 16.03
CA PRO A 8 17.42 13.54 14.68
C PRO A 8 17.48 12.36 13.69
N GLN A 9 17.82 11.15 14.14
CA GLN A 9 17.83 9.95 13.29
C GLN A 9 16.41 9.50 12.94
N GLN A 10 15.50 9.51 13.92
CA GLN A 10 14.10 9.13 13.73
C GLN A 10 13.37 10.07 12.76
N ALA A 11 13.56 11.38 12.89
CA ALA A 11 12.98 12.37 11.99
C ALA A 11 13.47 12.23 10.53
N ARG A 12 14.74 11.84 10.33
CA ARG A 12 15.29 11.56 8.99
C ARG A 12 14.65 10.32 8.37
N LEU A 13 14.44 9.27 9.17
CA LEU A 13 13.78 8.04 8.71
C LEU A 13 12.30 8.25 8.38
N GLU A 14 11.60 9.17 9.05
CA GLU A 14 10.23 9.59 8.69
C GLU A 14 10.14 10.24 7.33
N LYS A 15 11.00 11.24 7.10
CA LYS A 15 11.04 11.93 5.82
C LYS A 15 11.44 11.00 4.69
N LEU A 16 12.36 10.07 4.94
CA LEU A 16 12.72 9.04 3.96
C LEU A 16 11.56 8.08 3.70
N ALA A 17 10.87 7.58 4.73
CA ALA A 17 9.74 6.68 4.58
C ALA A 17 8.58 7.33 3.80
N SER A 18 8.18 8.58 4.13
CA SER A 18 7.14 9.30 3.38
C SER A 18 7.56 9.54 1.92
N ARG A 19 8.81 9.94 1.66
CA ARG A 19 9.30 10.12 0.29
C ARG A 19 9.33 8.82 -0.51
N LEU A 20 9.70 7.70 0.12
CA LEU A 20 9.75 6.39 -0.54
C LEU A 20 8.36 5.91 -0.99
N GLN A 21 7.28 6.38 -0.37
CA GLN A 21 5.94 5.96 -0.77
C GLN A 21 5.47 6.50 -2.11
N TRP A 22 6.08 7.57 -2.59
CA TRP A 22 5.87 8.05 -3.95
C TRP A 22 6.42 7.12 -5.02
N LEU A 23 7.19 6.10 -4.62
CA LEU A 23 7.60 5.01 -5.50
C LEU A 23 6.54 3.90 -5.59
N LEU A 24 5.56 3.84 -4.68
CA LEU A 24 4.51 2.81 -4.71
C LEU A 24 3.67 2.81 -6.00
N PRO A 25 3.30 3.95 -6.61
CA PRO A 25 2.64 3.95 -7.92
C PRO A 25 3.48 3.29 -9.03
N LEU A 26 4.81 3.26 -8.92
CA LEU A 26 5.67 2.59 -9.89
C LEU A 26 5.44 1.08 -9.91
N PHE A 27 4.93 0.48 -8.83
CA PHE A 27 4.46 -0.90 -8.82
C PHE A 27 3.31 -1.14 -9.79
N GLY A 28 2.38 -0.17 -9.91
CA GLY A 28 1.30 -0.23 -10.89
C GLY A 28 1.82 -0.15 -12.32
N VAL A 29 2.85 0.68 -12.56
CA VAL A 29 3.52 0.78 -13.86
C VAL A 29 4.27 -0.50 -14.20
N SER A 30 5.03 -1.07 -13.25
CA SER A 30 5.74 -2.33 -13.47
C SER A 30 4.76 -3.46 -13.77
N LEU A 31 3.64 -3.52 -13.05
CA LEU A 31 2.57 -4.48 -13.28
C LEU A 31 1.95 -4.32 -14.68
N ALA A 32 1.71 -3.08 -15.13
CA ALA A 32 1.24 -2.79 -16.48
C ALA A 32 2.17 -3.37 -17.55
N LEU A 33 3.48 -3.20 -17.36
CA LEU A 33 4.49 -3.73 -18.26
C LEU A 33 4.50 -5.27 -18.28
N VAL A 34 4.37 -5.91 -17.11
CA VAL A 34 4.28 -7.38 -17.03
C VAL A 34 3.08 -7.90 -17.80
N VAL A 35 1.91 -7.31 -17.56
CA VAL A 35 0.67 -7.69 -18.24
C VAL A 35 0.78 -7.44 -19.74
N LEU A 36 1.35 -6.31 -20.16
CA LEU A 36 1.57 -6.03 -21.57
C LEU A 36 2.50 -7.07 -22.23
N CYS A 37 3.60 -7.44 -21.59
CA CYS A 37 4.51 -8.47 -22.09
C CYS A 37 3.79 -9.82 -22.27
N ASP A 38 2.95 -10.20 -21.30
CA ASP A 38 2.14 -11.41 -21.37
C ASP A 38 1.13 -11.35 -22.54
N ARG A 39 0.40 -10.24 -22.69
CA ARG A 39 -0.57 -10.02 -23.79
C ARG A 39 0.07 -9.99 -25.17
N LEU A 40 1.32 -9.56 -25.28
CA LEU A 40 2.07 -9.61 -26.52
C LEU A 40 2.61 -11.01 -26.85
N GLY A 41 2.39 -12.01 -25.98
CA GLY A 41 2.88 -13.36 -26.13
C GLY A 41 4.40 -13.47 -25.94
N LEU A 42 5.05 -12.45 -25.37
CA LEU A 42 6.48 -12.46 -25.12
C LEU A 42 6.87 -13.45 -24.01
N ALA A 43 5.88 -13.85 -23.19
CA ALA A 43 6.02 -14.79 -22.09
C ALA A 43 5.44 -16.20 -22.36
N ASP A 44 4.89 -16.47 -23.55
CA ASP A 44 4.27 -17.76 -23.88
C ASP A 44 5.32 -18.88 -23.90
N PRO A 45 5.29 -19.87 -22.98
CA PRO A 45 6.32 -20.90 -22.89
C PRO A 45 6.46 -21.79 -24.11
N GLN A 46 5.40 -21.92 -24.92
CA GLN A 46 5.41 -22.76 -26.12
C GLN A 46 6.00 -22.03 -27.34
N ARG A 47 5.96 -20.69 -27.35
CA ARG A 47 6.48 -19.85 -28.44
C ARG A 47 7.78 -19.14 -28.08
N ALA A 48 8.08 -19.01 -26.79
CA ALA A 48 9.23 -18.29 -26.28
C ALA A 48 10.53 -19.07 -26.50
N SER A 49 11.53 -18.38 -27.04
CA SER A 49 12.91 -18.86 -27.02
C SER A 49 13.43 -18.95 -25.58
N ARG A 50 14.45 -19.79 -25.32
CA ARG A 50 15.10 -19.89 -23.98
C ARG A 50 15.43 -18.53 -23.33
N PRO A 51 15.97 -17.52 -24.04
CA PRO A 51 16.19 -16.20 -23.44
C PRO A 51 14.89 -15.48 -23.07
N ALA A 52 13.81 -15.61 -23.85
CA ALA A 52 12.52 -14.98 -23.54
C ALA A 52 11.86 -15.58 -22.29
N LEU A 53 12.00 -16.90 -22.06
CA LEU A 53 11.62 -17.53 -20.80
C LEU A 53 12.40 -16.97 -19.61
N ALA A 54 13.72 -16.83 -19.74
CA ALA A 54 14.57 -16.24 -18.70
C ALA A 54 14.18 -14.78 -18.39
N THR A 55 13.86 -13.99 -19.41
CA THR A 55 13.35 -12.63 -19.24
C THR A 55 12.02 -12.61 -18.49
N SER A 56 11.08 -13.51 -18.81
CA SER A 56 9.78 -13.59 -18.15
C SER A 56 9.90 -13.96 -16.67
N VAL A 57 10.79 -14.91 -16.34
CA VAL A 57 11.10 -15.25 -14.94
C VAL A 57 11.74 -14.07 -14.21
N ALA A 58 12.69 -13.37 -14.84
CA ALA A 58 13.31 -12.19 -14.25
C ALA A 58 12.28 -11.09 -13.97
N ILE A 59 11.36 -10.84 -14.90
CA ILE A 59 10.24 -9.89 -14.71
C ILE A 59 9.37 -10.31 -13.53
N ALA A 60 9.00 -11.59 -13.43
CA ALA A 60 8.19 -12.09 -12.31
C ALA A 60 8.90 -11.93 -10.96
N LEU A 61 10.21 -12.18 -10.89
CA LEU A 61 11.02 -11.99 -9.68
C LEU A 61 11.12 -10.51 -9.29
N VAL A 62 11.32 -9.61 -10.26
CA VAL A 62 11.31 -8.15 -10.03
C VAL A 62 9.95 -7.69 -9.52
N GLN A 63 8.86 -8.22 -10.07
CA GLN A 63 7.51 -7.89 -9.63
C GLN A 63 7.26 -8.38 -8.20
N LEU A 64 7.70 -9.60 -7.87
CA LEU A 64 7.61 -10.15 -6.51
C LEU A 64 8.43 -9.31 -5.52
N ALA A 65 9.67 -8.96 -5.87
CA ALA A 65 10.53 -8.12 -5.03
C ALA A 65 9.91 -6.73 -4.81
N SER A 66 9.33 -6.15 -5.85
CA SER A 66 8.63 -4.85 -5.78
C SER A 66 7.40 -4.93 -4.88
N ALA A 67 6.61 -6.01 -4.97
CA ALA A 67 5.46 -6.24 -4.11
C ALA A 67 5.87 -6.36 -2.63
N LEU A 68 6.92 -7.14 -2.35
CA LEU A 68 7.46 -7.29 -1.00
C LEU A 68 7.96 -5.95 -0.45
N LEU A 69 8.68 -5.17 -1.25
CA LEU A 69 9.14 -3.84 -0.85
C LEU A 69 7.98 -2.90 -0.53
N CYS A 70 6.91 -2.91 -1.34
CA CYS A 70 5.70 -2.13 -1.07
C CYS A 70 5.08 -2.50 0.28
N VAL A 71 4.94 -3.80 0.56
CA VAL A 71 4.39 -4.31 1.82
C VAL A 71 5.26 -3.90 3.00
N ILE A 72 6.58 -4.10 2.90
CA ILE A 72 7.54 -3.78 3.98
C ILE A 72 7.51 -2.27 4.29
N ILE A 73 7.62 -1.41 3.26
CA ILE A 73 7.61 0.05 3.45
C ILE A 73 6.29 0.52 4.07
N SER A 74 5.16 -0.01 3.59
CA SER A 74 3.83 0.34 4.10
C SER A 74 3.62 -0.13 5.54
N ALA A 75 4.06 -1.35 5.87
CA ALA A 75 3.97 -1.91 7.22
C ALA A 75 4.86 -1.18 8.22
N MET A 76 6.11 -0.86 7.82
CA MET A 76 7.02 -0.06 8.63
C MET A 76 6.40 1.31 8.93
N TRP A 77 5.87 1.99 7.91
CA TRP A 77 5.20 3.27 8.12
C TRP A 77 3.99 3.14 9.05
N LEU A 78 3.13 2.12 8.84
CA LEU A 78 1.94 1.90 9.65
C LEU A 78 2.30 1.71 11.13
N HIS A 79 3.27 0.83 11.41
CA HIS A 79 3.75 0.59 12.77
C HIS A 79 4.24 1.88 13.43
N ARG A 80 4.97 2.71 12.68
CA ARG A 80 5.50 3.99 13.18
C ARG A 80 4.41 5.03 13.40
N ALA A 81 3.48 5.18 12.46
CA ALA A 81 2.35 6.10 12.61
C ALA A 81 1.50 5.75 13.85
N SER A 82 1.34 4.45 14.15
CA SER A 82 0.70 3.99 15.39
C SER A 82 1.56 4.22 16.63
N ALA A 83 2.87 3.99 16.58
CA ALA A 83 3.78 4.25 17.70
C ALA A 83 3.78 5.73 18.09
N ASN A 84 3.82 6.64 17.10
CA ASN A 84 3.73 8.08 17.31
C ASN A 84 2.44 8.50 18.05
N LEU A 85 1.33 7.79 17.81
CA LEU A 85 0.06 8.03 18.51
C LEU A 85 0.06 7.45 19.92
N ALA A 86 0.69 6.28 20.11
CA ALA A 86 0.85 5.66 21.42
C ALA A 86 1.72 6.52 22.35
N GLU A 87 2.80 7.12 21.85
CA GLU A 87 3.64 8.07 22.60
C GLU A 87 2.87 9.32 23.04
N ARG A 88 1.81 9.70 22.31
CA ARG A 88 0.91 10.82 22.66
C ARG A 88 -0.21 10.41 23.60
N GLY A 89 -0.22 9.16 24.10
CA GLY A 89 -1.25 8.64 24.97
C GLY A 89 -2.61 8.43 24.29
N VAL A 90 -2.67 8.40 22.95
CA VAL A 90 -3.93 8.18 22.24
C VAL A 90 -4.28 6.68 22.26
N PRO A 91 -5.44 6.29 22.81
CA PRO A 91 -5.84 4.88 22.85
C PRO A 91 -6.14 4.35 21.44
N MET A 92 -5.38 3.35 20.99
CA MET A 92 -5.57 2.66 19.70
C MET A 92 -6.32 1.34 19.93
N ARG A 93 -7.41 1.06 19.18
CA ARG A 93 -8.13 -0.23 19.29
C ARG A 93 -7.53 -1.29 18.35
N HIS A 94 -6.90 -0.87 17.26
CA HIS A 94 -6.15 -1.76 16.37
C HIS A 94 -4.66 -1.76 16.76
N SER A 95 -4.23 -2.75 17.55
CA SER A 95 -2.81 -2.92 17.89
C SER A 95 -2.00 -3.35 16.65
N PRO A 96 -0.85 -2.71 16.36
CA PRO A 96 0.05 -3.09 15.26
C PRO A 96 0.64 -4.51 15.43
N THR A 97 0.85 -4.96 16.67
CA THR A 97 1.65 -6.15 16.98
C THR A 97 0.86 -7.47 16.94
N GLY A 98 -0.47 -7.43 17.02
CA GLY A 98 -1.34 -8.62 16.96
C GLY A 98 -1.87 -8.98 15.56
N ALA A 99 -1.52 -8.21 14.53
CA ALA A 99 -2.18 -8.24 13.22
C ALA A 99 -1.59 -9.24 12.19
N TRP A 100 -0.45 -9.88 12.47
CA TRP A 100 0.18 -10.84 11.55
C TRP A 100 -0.74 -12.01 11.19
N GLY A 101 -1.56 -12.47 12.15
CA GLY A 101 -2.55 -13.54 11.93
C GLY A 101 -3.68 -13.17 10.97
N TRP A 102 -3.93 -11.87 10.76
CA TRP A 102 -5.04 -11.42 9.90
C TRP A 102 -4.70 -11.52 8.42
N TYR A 103 -3.42 -11.51 8.05
CA TYR A 103 -2.99 -11.76 6.67
C TYR A 103 -3.25 -13.20 6.23
N PHE A 104 -3.39 -14.15 7.17
CA PHE A 104 -3.80 -15.53 6.89
C PHE A 104 -5.32 -15.72 6.79
N LEU A 105 -6.12 -14.73 7.19
CA LEU A 105 -7.58 -14.76 7.15
C LEU A 105 -8.06 -13.88 5.99
N PRO A 106 -8.55 -14.45 4.87
CA PRO A 106 -8.90 -13.70 3.66
C PRO A 106 -9.89 -12.55 3.90
N ILE A 107 -10.83 -12.77 4.83
CA ILE A 107 -11.83 -11.77 5.21
C ILE A 107 -11.19 -10.69 6.10
N ALA A 108 -10.32 -11.05 7.05
CA ALA A 108 -9.69 -10.08 7.94
C ALA A 108 -8.73 -9.15 7.16
N ASN A 109 -8.01 -9.68 6.17
CA ASN A 109 -7.18 -8.91 5.25
C ASN A 109 -7.97 -7.84 4.46
N LEU A 110 -9.29 -7.99 4.32
CA LEU A 110 -10.16 -7.07 3.60
C LEU A 110 -10.71 -5.90 4.45
N PHE A 111 -10.69 -6.01 5.78
CA PHE A 111 -11.31 -5.00 6.65
C PHE A 111 -10.35 -4.36 7.64
N LYS A 112 -9.34 -5.10 8.08
CA LYS A 112 -8.44 -4.66 9.14
C LYS A 112 -7.47 -3.56 8.72
N PRO A 113 -6.88 -3.56 7.51
CA PRO A 113 -6.04 -2.45 7.07
C PRO A 113 -6.81 -1.12 7.04
N LEU A 114 -8.05 -1.14 6.55
CA LEU A 114 -8.92 0.03 6.54
C LEU A 114 -9.28 0.49 7.97
N GLY A 115 -9.57 -0.44 8.88
CA GLY A 115 -9.85 -0.12 10.28
C GLY A 115 -8.67 0.58 10.98
N ALA A 116 -7.45 0.03 10.83
CA ALA A 116 -6.24 0.63 11.37
C ALA A 116 -5.96 2.02 10.76
N MET A 117 -6.13 2.16 9.45
CA MET A 117 -5.91 3.44 8.77
C MET A 117 -6.91 4.51 9.20
N LYS A 118 -8.19 4.15 9.41
CA LYS A 118 -9.20 5.07 9.92
C LYS A 118 -8.84 5.60 11.31
N GLU A 119 -8.37 4.73 12.20
CA GLU A 119 -7.94 5.15 13.54
C GLU A 119 -6.74 6.08 13.49
N ILE A 120 -5.72 5.74 12.69
CA ILE A 120 -4.54 6.59 12.50
C ILE A 120 -4.95 7.94 11.91
N TRP A 121 -5.79 7.95 10.87
CA TRP A 121 -6.27 9.17 10.23
C TRP A 121 -7.03 10.07 11.20
N ALA A 122 -8.04 9.52 11.88
CA ALA A 122 -8.87 10.26 12.82
C ALA A 122 -8.05 10.85 13.97
N ALA A 123 -7.12 10.06 14.52
CA ALA A 123 -6.24 10.48 15.61
C ALA A 123 -5.13 11.47 15.20
N SER A 124 -4.73 11.48 13.93
CA SER A 124 -3.65 12.36 13.45
C SER A 124 -4.17 13.69 12.90
N ILE A 125 -5.28 13.67 12.16
CA ILE A 125 -5.78 14.83 11.41
C ILE A 125 -6.91 15.55 12.15
N GLY A 126 -7.55 14.92 13.14
CA GLY A 126 -8.53 15.59 13.99
C GLY A 126 -9.87 15.79 13.29
N THR A 127 -10.58 14.69 13.02
CA THR A 127 -12.03 14.74 12.83
C THR A 127 -12.67 14.29 14.14
N ASP A 128 -12.94 15.27 15.01
CA ASP A 128 -13.84 15.20 16.17
C ASP A 128 -13.92 13.85 16.90
N GLY A 129 -12.81 13.37 17.47
CA GLY A 129 -12.71 12.43 18.61
C GLY A 129 -13.55 11.14 18.62
N SER A 130 -14.35 10.90 17.60
CA SER A 130 -15.38 9.90 17.51
C SER A 130 -14.91 8.94 16.43
N VAL A 131 -14.32 7.85 16.89
CA VAL A 131 -14.03 6.69 16.06
C VAL A 131 -15.38 6.17 15.54
N GLY A 132 -15.87 6.70 14.40
CA GLY A 132 -17.04 6.10 13.74
C GLY A 132 -17.99 6.97 12.91
N THR A 133 -17.91 8.31 12.84
CA THR A 133 -19.04 9.06 12.23
C THR A 133 -18.89 9.38 10.74
N THR A 134 -17.68 9.68 10.25
CA THR A 134 -17.45 9.86 8.80
C THR A 134 -16.06 9.35 8.38
N THR A 135 -16.00 8.36 7.50
CA THR A 135 -14.73 7.93 6.90
C THR A 135 -14.30 8.94 5.84
N ASP A 136 -13.07 9.44 5.93
CA ASP A 136 -12.53 10.37 4.94
C ASP A 136 -12.62 9.76 3.52
N PRO A 137 -13.14 10.50 2.51
CA PRO A 137 -13.27 10.01 1.14
C PRO A 137 -11.96 9.49 0.54
N LEU A 138 -10.80 10.02 0.95
CA LEU A 138 -9.50 9.56 0.49
C LEU A 138 -9.22 8.11 0.93
N LEU A 139 -9.57 7.76 2.17
CA LEU A 139 -9.45 6.40 2.69
C LEU A 139 -10.36 5.43 1.93
N VAL A 140 -11.60 5.87 1.64
CA VAL A 140 -12.55 5.06 0.85
C VAL A 140 -12.02 4.85 -0.57
N ARG A 141 -11.57 5.92 -1.24
CA ARG A 141 -11.02 5.86 -2.62
C ARG A 141 -9.80 4.94 -2.71
N TRP A 142 -8.86 5.07 -1.78
CA TRP A 142 -7.69 4.20 -1.68
C TRP A 142 -8.12 2.73 -1.57
N TRP A 143 -8.98 2.43 -0.61
CA TRP A 143 -9.38 1.05 -0.34
C TRP A 143 -10.21 0.45 -1.47
N SER A 144 -11.16 1.22 -2.03
CA SER A 144 -11.96 0.77 -3.17
C SER A 144 -11.11 0.53 -4.40
N ALA A 145 -10.13 1.40 -4.68
CA ALA A 145 -9.22 1.24 -5.81
C ALA A 145 -8.37 -0.03 -5.66
N TRP A 146 -7.87 -0.31 -4.45
CA TRP A 146 -7.14 -1.54 -4.18
C TRP A 146 -8.02 -2.80 -4.36
N ILE A 147 -9.25 -2.80 -3.84
CA ILE A 147 -10.19 -3.92 -4.00
C ILE A 147 -10.51 -4.16 -5.48
N VAL A 148 -10.93 -3.10 -6.19
CA VAL A 148 -11.27 -3.18 -7.62
C VAL A 148 -10.08 -3.70 -8.42
N GLY A 149 -8.88 -3.19 -8.12
CA GLY A 149 -7.63 -3.63 -8.74
C GLY A 149 -7.40 -5.14 -8.64
N ASN A 150 -7.44 -5.67 -7.41
CA ASN A 150 -7.19 -7.08 -7.16
C ASN A 150 -8.29 -7.98 -7.73
N ILE A 151 -9.56 -7.58 -7.64
CA ILE A 151 -10.68 -8.34 -8.21
C ILE A 151 -10.59 -8.38 -9.73
N ALA A 152 -10.36 -7.24 -10.38
CA ALA A 152 -10.28 -7.16 -11.83
C ALA A 152 -9.15 -8.05 -12.38
N LEU A 153 -7.95 -8.00 -11.80
CA LEU A 153 -6.84 -8.87 -12.20
C LEU A 153 -7.11 -10.36 -11.92
N SER A 154 -7.74 -10.67 -10.79
CA SER A 154 -8.14 -12.05 -10.48
C SER A 154 -9.18 -12.59 -11.47
N MET A 155 -10.13 -11.74 -11.89
CA MET A 155 -11.14 -12.08 -12.89
C MET A 155 -10.54 -12.18 -14.29
N SER A 156 -9.56 -11.33 -14.62
CA SER A 156 -8.83 -11.38 -15.89
C SER A 156 -8.20 -12.75 -16.11
N ALA A 157 -7.41 -13.23 -15.12
CA ALA A 157 -6.77 -14.54 -15.16
C ALA A 157 -7.76 -15.71 -15.32
N ARG A 158 -8.95 -15.60 -14.72
CA ARG A 158 -10.02 -16.61 -14.85
C ARG A 158 -10.76 -16.53 -16.17
N THR A 159 -10.90 -15.34 -16.74
CA THR A 159 -11.64 -15.12 -18.00
C THR A 159 -10.80 -15.58 -19.18
N GLU A 160 -9.49 -15.41 -19.10
CA GLU A 160 -8.55 -15.92 -20.08
C GLU A 160 -8.57 -17.45 -20.17
N SER A 161 -8.65 -18.16 -19.03
CA SER A 161 -8.66 -19.62 -19.03
C SER A 161 -9.89 -20.24 -19.71
N ILE A 162 -10.98 -19.46 -19.84
CA ILE A 162 -12.21 -19.86 -20.55
C ILE A 162 -12.31 -19.25 -21.96
N GLY A 163 -11.23 -18.66 -22.50
CA GLY A 163 -11.15 -18.14 -23.87
C GLY A 163 -11.63 -16.70 -24.08
N GLY A 164 -11.90 -15.94 -23.02
CA GLY A 164 -12.42 -14.57 -23.07
C GLY A 164 -11.35 -13.48 -23.20
N THR A 165 -10.45 -13.55 -24.19
CA THR A 165 -9.27 -12.67 -24.29
C THR A 165 -9.61 -11.17 -24.30
N SER A 166 -10.63 -10.73 -25.04
CA SER A 166 -11.01 -9.30 -25.09
C SER A 166 -11.48 -8.77 -23.73
N MET A 167 -12.23 -9.56 -22.98
CA MET A 167 -12.68 -9.20 -21.64
C MET A 167 -11.51 -9.19 -20.65
N ALA A 168 -10.58 -10.14 -20.77
CA ALA A 168 -9.37 -10.20 -19.95
C ALA A 168 -8.53 -8.91 -20.11
N ILE A 169 -8.34 -8.41 -21.33
CA ILE A 169 -7.62 -7.15 -21.59
C ILE A 169 -8.32 -5.96 -20.91
N VAL A 170 -9.66 -5.87 -20.98
CA VAL A 170 -10.40 -4.79 -20.30
C VAL A 170 -10.20 -4.86 -18.79
N LEU A 171 -10.31 -6.07 -18.21
CA LEU A 171 -10.11 -6.30 -16.78
C LEU A 171 -8.67 -5.99 -16.33
N ASP A 172 -7.68 -6.27 -17.17
CA ASP A 172 -6.29 -5.90 -16.92
C ASP A 172 -6.11 -4.39 -16.83
N VAL A 173 -6.62 -3.65 -17.82
CA VAL A 173 -6.53 -2.19 -17.83
C VAL A 173 -7.21 -1.60 -16.60
N VAL A 174 -8.43 -2.06 -16.27
CA VAL A 174 -9.13 -1.64 -15.06
C VAL A 174 -8.31 -1.96 -13.81
N GLY A 175 -7.75 -3.16 -13.73
CA GLY A 175 -6.97 -3.64 -12.61
C GLY A 175 -5.72 -2.79 -12.37
N VAL A 176 -4.93 -2.59 -13.42
CA VAL A 176 -3.69 -1.79 -13.40
C VAL A 176 -3.96 -0.33 -13.04
N VAL A 177 -4.96 0.30 -13.67
CA VAL A 177 -5.32 1.70 -13.39
C VAL A 177 -5.78 1.86 -11.95
N ALA A 178 -6.59 0.92 -11.44
CA ALA A 178 -7.07 0.96 -10.07
C ALA A 178 -5.93 0.76 -9.05
N LEU A 179 -4.98 -0.15 -9.28
CA LEU A 179 -3.82 -0.33 -8.40
C LEU A 179 -2.85 0.86 -8.44
N PHE A 180 -2.65 1.47 -9.62
CA PHE A 180 -1.88 2.70 -9.74
C PHE A 180 -2.53 3.84 -8.94
N ALA A 181 -3.84 4.03 -9.08
CA ALA A 181 -4.60 5.00 -8.31
C ALA A 181 -4.54 4.71 -6.79
N ALA A 182 -4.62 3.45 -6.38
CA ALA A 182 -4.47 3.04 -4.98
C ALA A 182 -3.09 3.45 -4.43
N GLY A 183 -2.00 3.24 -5.18
CA GLY A 183 -0.66 3.68 -4.80
C GLY A 183 -0.59 5.21 -4.61
N LEU A 184 -1.21 5.98 -5.50
CA LEU A 184 -1.27 7.44 -5.38
C LEU A 184 -2.05 7.88 -4.14
N PHE A 185 -3.24 7.31 -3.91
CA PHE A 185 -4.05 7.66 -2.74
C PHE A 185 -3.34 7.30 -1.44
N PHE A 186 -2.65 6.15 -1.39
CA PHE A 186 -1.87 5.75 -0.22
C PHE A 186 -0.72 6.73 0.08
N ALA A 187 0.05 7.12 -0.93
CA ALA A 187 1.12 8.11 -0.76
C ALA A 187 0.57 9.45 -0.22
N ARG A 188 -0.61 9.88 -0.68
CA ARG A 188 -1.29 11.07 -0.14
C ARG A 188 -1.75 10.92 1.29
N ILE A 189 -2.28 9.75 1.65
CA ILE A 189 -2.72 9.45 3.02
C ILE A 189 -1.54 9.60 3.98
N VAL A 190 -0.40 9.03 3.60
CA VAL A 190 0.80 9.06 4.43
C VAL A 190 1.38 10.44 4.53
N ASP A 191 1.48 11.20 3.44
CA ASP A 191 1.97 12.57 3.51
C ASP A 191 1.08 13.43 4.42
N ALA A 192 -0.24 13.28 4.34
CA ALA A 192 -1.19 13.99 5.20
C ALA A 192 -0.99 13.63 6.67
N VAL A 193 -0.94 12.33 6.99
CA VAL A 193 -0.75 11.83 8.36
C VAL A 193 0.63 12.23 8.90
N THR A 194 1.71 12.00 8.15
CA THR A 194 3.08 12.34 8.58
C THR A 194 3.27 13.84 8.76
N SER A 195 2.67 14.67 7.90
CA SER A 195 2.72 16.14 8.08
C SER A 195 1.96 16.60 9.32
N SER A 196 0.77 16.04 9.58
CA SER A 196 -0.03 16.36 10.78
C SER A 196 0.68 15.92 12.08
N GLN A 197 1.28 14.73 12.08
CA GLN A 197 2.04 14.24 13.21
C GLN A 197 3.34 15.04 13.41
N GLY A 198 4.05 15.40 12.34
CA GLY A 198 5.30 16.18 12.41
C GLY A 198 5.10 17.59 12.98
N GLY A 199 4.03 18.29 12.60
CA GLY A 199 3.75 19.65 13.09
C GLY A 199 3.41 19.73 14.59
N ALA A 200 2.72 18.71 15.12
CA ALA A 200 2.33 18.67 16.54
C ALA A 200 3.52 18.50 17.50
N SER A 201 4.58 17.80 17.08
CA SER A 201 5.80 17.60 17.89
C SER A 201 6.58 18.91 18.11
N THR A 202 6.53 19.81 17.12
CA THR A 202 7.20 21.11 17.20
C THR A 202 6.48 22.06 18.16
N ALA A 203 5.15 22.09 18.15
CA ALA A 203 4.35 22.94 19.04
C ALA A 203 4.52 22.59 20.53
N ALA A 204 4.61 21.30 20.88
CA ALA A 204 4.82 20.84 22.26
C ALA A 204 6.24 21.12 22.79
N THR A 205 7.22 21.39 21.91
CA THR A 205 8.58 21.76 22.31
C THR A 205 8.72 23.26 22.65
N PHE A 206 7.75 24.08 22.22
CA PHE A 206 7.75 25.54 22.40
C PHE A 206 6.68 26.04 23.38
N ALA A 207 5.96 25.14 24.06
CA ALA A 207 4.98 25.43 25.10
C ALA A 207 5.52 25.00 26.47
#